data_AF-A0A2R8BXH3-F1
#
_entry.id   AF-A0A2R8BXH3-F1
#
_cell.length_a   1.000
_cell.length_b   1.000
_cell.length_c   1.000
_cell.angle_alpha   90.00
_cell.angle_beta   90.00
_cell.angle_gamma   90.00
#
_symmetry.space_group_name_H-M   'P 1'
#
loop_
_entity.id
_entity.type
_entity.pdbx_description
1 polymer ?
#
loop_
_entity_poly.entity_id
_entity_poly.type
_entity_poly.pdbx_seq_one_letter_code
_entity_poly.pdbx_strand_id
1 'polypeptide(L)' 'MSEKPVDNQGDLPPTGVYDTPETEYVKSTRVSCDGGMTHPRVWLQIPEERGWVECGYCDKRFVLEDGAGGH' A
#
# COMPACT_ATOMS: atom_id res chain seq x y z
N MET A 1 -14.06 -17.33 -50.21
CA MET A 1 -13.71 -17.71 -48.83
C MET A 1 -13.75 -16.42 -48.03
N SER A 2 -14.78 -16.26 -47.19
CA SER A 2 -15.04 -15.00 -46.49
C SER A 2 -13.98 -14.73 -45.42
N GLU A 3 -13.11 -13.77 -45.68
CA GLU A 3 -12.30 -13.11 -44.66
C GLU A 3 -13.28 -12.37 -43.74
N LYS A 4 -13.51 -12.93 -42.55
CA LYS A 4 -14.24 -12.22 -41.49
C LYS A 4 -13.30 -11.16 -40.92
N PRO A 5 -13.70 -9.88 -40.83
CA PRO A 5 -12.96 -8.94 -40.00
C PRO A 5 -13.04 -9.44 -38.55
N VAL A 6 -11.89 -9.64 -37.92
CA VAL A 6 -11.82 -9.90 -36.49
C VAL A 6 -11.68 -8.54 -35.83
N ASP A 7 -12.80 -7.88 -35.61
CA ASP A 7 -12.89 -6.67 -34.79
C ASP A 7 -12.67 -7.07 -33.32
N ASN A 8 -11.44 -7.46 -32.96
CA ASN A 8 -11.04 -7.67 -31.58
C ASN A 8 -10.72 -6.31 -30.94
N GLN A 9 -11.69 -5.38 -30.97
CA GLN A 9 -11.71 -4.26 -30.04
C GLN A 9 -12.24 -4.79 -28.71
N GLY A 10 -11.42 -5.61 -28.05
CA GLY A 10 -11.53 -5.83 -26.62
C GLY A 10 -11.11 -4.53 -25.94
N ASP A 11 -12.09 -3.66 -25.71
CA ASP A 11 -12.00 -2.62 -24.70
C ASP A 11 -11.61 -3.31 -23.39
N LEU A 12 -10.31 -3.27 -23.08
CA LEU A 12 -9.85 -3.58 -21.75
C LEU A 12 -10.53 -2.57 -20.84
N PRO A 13 -11.33 -3.01 -19.85
CA PRO A 13 -11.90 -2.05 -18.92
C PRO A 13 -10.72 -1.28 -18.30
N PRO A 14 -10.82 0.04 -18.05
CA PRO A 14 -9.82 0.76 -17.28
C PRO A 14 -9.97 0.34 -15.81
N THR A 15 -9.77 -0.94 -15.50
CA THR A 15 -9.50 -1.40 -14.15
C THR A 15 -8.04 -1.08 -13.86
N GLY A 16 -7.73 0.22 -13.88
CA GLY A 16 -6.71 0.82 -13.03
C GLY A 16 -7.17 0.77 -11.58
N VAL A 17 -7.68 -0.37 -11.13
CA VAL A 17 -7.63 -0.73 -9.71
C VAL A 17 -6.18 -1.13 -9.48
N TYR A 18 -5.35 -0.09 -9.33
CA TYR A 18 -4.19 -0.21 -8.47
C TYR A 18 -4.77 -0.69 -7.14
N ASP A 19 -4.56 -1.97 -6.87
CA ASP A 19 -4.75 -2.56 -5.55
C ASP A 19 -4.20 -1.54 -4.56
N THR A 20 -5.12 -0.92 -3.82
CA THR A 20 -4.75 0.18 -2.94
C THR A 20 -3.80 -0.47 -1.95
N PRO A 21 -2.52 -0.07 -1.89
CA PRO A 21 -1.55 -0.79 -1.07
C PRO A 21 -2.13 -0.93 0.32
N GLU A 22 -2.01 -2.09 0.96
CA GLU A 22 -2.53 -2.31 2.31
C GLU A 22 -1.95 -1.23 3.24
N THR A 23 -2.76 -0.19 3.43
CA THR A 23 -2.36 1.05 4.09
C THR A 23 -3.04 1.08 5.45
N GLU A 24 -2.24 1.00 6.50
CA GLU A 24 -2.72 1.09 7.88
C GLU A 24 -2.49 2.50 8.39
N TYR A 25 -3.56 3.18 8.78
CA TYR A 25 -3.48 4.50 9.39
C TYR A 25 -3.15 4.35 10.88
N VAL A 26 -2.07 4.99 11.31
CA VAL A 26 -1.58 4.93 12.67
C VAL A 26 -1.55 6.31 13.31
N LYS A 27 -1.79 6.33 14.62
CA LYS A 27 -1.77 7.55 15.44
C LYS A 27 -0.44 7.81 16.12
N SER A 28 0.62 7.13 15.72
CA SER A 28 1.93 7.26 16.35
C SER A 28 3.02 7.15 15.31
N THR A 29 4.04 7.99 15.45
CA THR A 29 5.22 7.95 14.58
C THR A 29 6.04 6.68 14.80
N ARG A 30 5.96 6.07 15.98
CA ARG A 30 6.59 4.78 16.27
C ARG A 30 5.59 3.63 16.11
N VAL A 31 5.80 2.78 15.12
CA VAL A 31 4.95 1.63 14.81
C VAL A 31 5.68 0.33 15.12
N SER A 32 5.02 -0.59 15.84
CA SER A 32 5.47 -1.97 15.94
C SER A 32 4.77 -2.81 14.87
N CYS A 33 5.50 -3.24 13.86
CA CYS A 33 4.99 -4.21 12.89
C CYS A 33 5.32 -5.60 13.41
N ASP A 34 4.29 -6.36 13.79
CA ASP A 34 4.46 -7.72 14.32
C ASP A 34 4.54 -8.78 13.21
N GLY A 35 4.24 -8.44 11.95
CA GLY A 35 4.43 -9.29 10.77
C GLY A 35 3.70 -10.64 10.75
N GLY A 36 3.02 -11.01 11.83
CA GLY A 36 2.41 -12.32 12.00
C GLY A 36 3.42 -13.45 11.80
N MET A 37 3.30 -14.16 10.67
CA MET A 37 4.17 -15.28 10.29
C MET A 37 5.34 -14.88 9.37
N THR A 38 5.37 -13.65 8.87
CA THR A 38 6.33 -13.21 7.84
C THR A 38 7.64 -12.65 8.44
N HIS A 39 7.63 -12.08 9.65
CA HIS A 39 8.85 -11.65 10.35
C HIS A 39 8.59 -11.45 11.86
N PRO A 40 9.62 -11.47 12.72
CA PRO A 40 9.48 -11.10 14.13
C PRO A 40 9.14 -9.61 14.29
N ARG A 41 8.62 -9.20 15.46
CA ARG A 41 8.30 -7.80 15.76
C ARG A 41 9.47 -6.86 15.45
N VAL A 42 9.24 -5.93 14.54
CA VAL A 42 10.15 -4.82 14.24
C VAL A 42 9.52 -3.49 14.62
N TRP A 43 10.37 -2.52 14.93
CA TRP A 43 9.96 -1.16 15.23
C TRP A 43 10.35 -0.26 14.06
N LEU A 44 9.36 0.41 13.48
CA LEU A 44 9.52 1.33 12.37
C LEU A 44 9.22 2.75 12.88
N GLN A 45 9.98 3.72 12.39
CA GLN A 45 9.77 5.13 12.67
C GLN A 45 9.23 5.78 11.40
N ILE A 46 8.03 6.36 11.50
CA ILE A 46 7.44 7.17 10.44
C ILE A 46 8.10 8.55 10.47
N PRO A 47 8.70 9.00 9.34
CA PRO A 47 9.19 10.36 9.21
C PRO A 47 7.99 11.31 9.13
N GLU A 48 7.96 12.36 9.95
CA GLU A 48 6.89 13.37 9.93
C GLU A 48 6.87 14.16 8.60
N GLU A 49 8.04 14.34 7.98
CA GLU A 49 8.17 14.97 6.65
C GLU A 49 7.49 14.19 5.52
N ARG A 50 7.47 12.86 5.65
CA ARG A 50 6.91 11.95 4.64
C ARG A 50 5.48 11.54 5.00
N GLY A 51 5.19 11.41 6.29
CA GLY A 51 3.90 10.98 6.82
C GLY A 51 3.63 9.48 6.67
N TRP A 52 4.57 8.68 6.18
CA TRP A 52 4.40 7.23 6.03
C TRP A 52 5.71 6.45 6.05
N VAL A 53 5.63 5.17 6.45
CA VAL A 53 6.73 4.20 6.40
C VAL A 53 6.23 2.85 5.91
N GLU A 54 7.07 2.10 5.22
CA GLU A 54 6.75 0.75 4.74
C GLU A 54 7.56 -0.28 5.51
N CYS A 55 6.92 -1.39 5.87
CA CYS A 55 7.64 -2.55 6.39
C CYS A 55 8.25 -3.33 5.23
N GLY A 56 9.59 -3.35 5.12
CA GLY A 56 10.30 -4.08 4.06
C GLY A 56 10.20 -5.61 4.11
N TYR A 57 9.36 -6.17 4.98
CA TYR A 57 9.10 -7.60 5.08
C TYR A 57 7.65 -7.98 4.74
N CYS A 58 6.68 -7.15 5.15
CA CYS A 58 5.25 -7.40 4.91
C CYS A 58 4.64 -6.51 3.82
N ASP A 59 5.40 -5.58 3.27
CA ASP A 59 4.94 -4.54 2.32
C ASP A 59 3.73 -3.72 2.82
N LYS A 60 3.41 -3.81 4.12
CA LYS A 60 2.40 -2.97 4.78
C LYS A 60 2.93 -1.54 4.85
N ARG A 61 2.11 -0.60 4.40
CA ARG A 61 2.38 0.83 4.48
C ARG A 61 1.66 1.40 5.70
N PHE A 62 2.40 1.95 6.63
CA PHE A 62 1.84 2.66 7.77
C PHE A 62 1.83 4.16 7.46
N VAL A 63 0.66 4.77 7.46
CA VAL A 63 0.48 6.20 7.23
C VAL A 63 0.12 6.86 8.54
N LEU A 64 0.84 7.92 8.90
CA LEU A 64 0.55 8.73 10.07
C LEU A 64 -0.72 9.55 9.81
N GLU A 65 -1.70 9.44 10.69
CA GLU A 65 -2.89 10.30 10.63
C GLU A 65 -2.51 11.78 10.86
N ASP A 66 -3.20 12.69 10.16
CA ASP A 66 -2.99 14.13 10.31
C ASP A 66 -3.26 14.53 11.78
N GLY A 67 -2.21 15.05 12.45
CA GLY A 67 -2.26 15.41 13.88
C GLY A 67 -1.70 14.36 14.86
N ALA A 68 -1.19 13.22 14.40
CA ALA A 68 -0.60 12.18 15.25
C ALA A 68 0.90 12.36 15.58
N GLY A 69 1.55 13.39 15.05
CA GLY A 69 2.90 13.84 15.43
C GLY A 69 2.82 14.84 16.58
N GLY A 70 2.62 14.33 17.80
CA GLY A 70 2.63 15.16 18.99
C GLY A 70 4.05 15.61 19.37
N HIS A 71 4.39 16.83 18.94
CA HIS A 71 5.31 17.83 19.53
C HIS A 71 6.74 17.42 19.95
#